data_AF-A0A946YMR7-F1
#
_entry.id   AF-A0A946YMR7-F1
#
_cell.length_a   1.000
_cell.length_b   1.000
_cell.length_c   1.000
_cell.angle_alpha   90.00
_cell.angle_beta   90.00
_cell.angle_gamma   90.00
#
_symmetry.space_group_name_H-M   'P 1'
#
loop_
_entity.id
_entity.type
_entity.pdbx_description
1 polymer ?
#
loop_
_entity_poly.entity_id
_entity_poly.type
_entity_poly.pdbx_seq_one_letter_code
_entity_poly.pdbx_strand_id
1 'polypeptide(L)'
;MSVIRLIAWREYVENVRTRGFWIGILLLPIMFIGIYLIQSSLSQSSPTRYYMLVDQNGQYRETVESAIELEHQRQVLQSFVNYLLDYRKEGDLELTAANARSAADELVDDVGADEAAALNQWIESGGLDFALTMSAPYLREDAPPFVSPERSFIEAPLPDDVNPAAASQLIVDQLRSYLSGERRVTVDGTSGELFALIIIPEDVDNHILRPGVMPVGDQLQYGGVQYWGGNLADSRLPDAIERSLNSRIRNEEFARNGVNTDLIRNIQRTRLSLNKLDPLANEGEEAVSVADTFRQFAPMAFVYFMFLALMQSVQYLLTNTIEEKSNRILEVLLASVTPNELLMGKMLGIGLSSLTTLAAWLFTLFLFLNFYQS
;
A
#
# COMPACT_ATOMS: atom_id res chain seq x y z
N MET A 1 14.76 -11.62 54.09
CA MET A 1 14.43 -11.08 52.76
C MET A 1 14.55 -9.57 52.85
N SER A 2 15.42 -8.91 52.06
CA SER A 2 15.68 -7.46 52.20
C SER A 2 14.42 -6.64 51.94
N VAL A 3 14.23 -5.57 52.71
CA VAL A 3 13.02 -4.73 52.65
C VAL A 3 12.78 -4.16 51.25
N ILE A 4 13.86 -3.81 50.54
CA ILE A 4 13.86 -3.39 49.12
C ILE A 4 13.09 -4.38 48.23
N ARG A 5 13.26 -5.69 48.44
CA ARG A 5 12.61 -6.71 47.61
C ARG A 5 11.11 -6.80 47.85
N LEU A 6 10.67 -6.59 49.08
CA LEU A 6 9.24 -6.54 49.43
C LEU A 6 8.56 -5.34 48.77
N ILE A 7 9.23 -4.19 48.81
CA ILE A 7 8.75 -2.97 48.14
C ILE A 7 8.70 -3.20 46.63
N ALA A 8 9.77 -3.72 46.03
CA ALA A 8 9.81 -4.01 44.59
C ALA A 8 8.71 -4.97 44.13
N TRP A 9 8.48 -6.05 44.88
CA TRP A 9 7.41 -7.00 44.56
C TRP A 9 6.02 -6.38 44.69
N ARG A 10 5.79 -5.58 45.74
CA ARG A 10 4.54 -4.84 45.91
C ARG A 10 4.27 -3.94 44.71
N GLU A 11 5.24 -3.10 44.36
CA GLU A 11 5.15 -2.14 43.25
C GLU A 11 4.91 -2.83 41.91
N TYR A 12 5.60 -3.95 41.66
CA TYR A 12 5.36 -4.78 40.49
C TYR A 12 3.91 -5.29 40.43
N VAL A 13 3.42 -5.89 41.52
CA VAL A 13 2.05 -6.44 41.57
C VAL A 13 1.01 -5.33 41.46
N GLU A 14 1.27 -4.16 42.03
CA GLU A 14 0.39 -2.99 41.96
C GLU A 14 0.27 -2.52 40.49
N ASN A 15 1.38 -2.42 39.75
CA ASN A 15 1.38 -2.10 38.33
C ASN A 15 0.69 -3.17 37.48
N VAL A 16 1.03 -4.45 37.67
CA VAL A 16 0.49 -5.56 36.87
C VAL A 16 -1.03 -5.72 37.04
N ARG A 17 -1.58 -5.32 38.19
CA ARG A 17 -3.03 -5.33 38.43
C ARG A 17 -3.78 -4.19 37.75
N THR A 18 -3.07 -3.15 37.28
CA THR A 18 -3.72 -2.05 36.58
C THR A 18 -4.23 -2.49 35.22
N ARG A 19 -5.38 -1.94 34.79
CA ARG A 19 -5.89 -2.15 33.43
C ARG A 19 -4.92 -1.61 32.38
N GLY A 20 -4.25 -0.50 32.69
CA GLY A 20 -3.28 0.13 31.79
C GLY A 20 -2.11 -0.80 31.44
N PHE A 21 -1.61 -1.59 32.40
CA PHE A 21 -0.54 -2.54 32.15
C PHE A 21 -0.95 -3.59 31.10
N TRP A 22 -2.13 -4.20 31.26
CA TRP A 22 -2.64 -5.19 30.32
C TRP A 22 -2.99 -4.59 28.96
N ILE A 23 -3.53 -3.37 28.92
CA ILE A 23 -3.76 -2.63 27.67
C ILE A 23 -2.42 -2.42 26.94
N GLY A 24 -1.37 -2.00 27.66
CA GLY A 24 -0.04 -1.82 27.10
C GLY A 24 0.55 -3.12 26.54
N ILE A 25 0.45 -4.23 27.30
CA ILE A 25 0.91 -5.54 26.83
C ILE A 25 0.17 -5.98 25.56
N LEU A 26 -1.16 -5.84 25.53
CA LEU A 26 -1.99 -6.31 24.42
C LEU A 26 -1.97 -5.39 23.19
N LEU A 27 -1.51 -4.15 23.32
CA LEU A 27 -1.47 -3.17 22.23
C LEU A 27 -0.75 -3.72 20.99
N LEU A 28 0.42 -4.33 21.17
CA LEU A 28 1.24 -4.82 20.07
C LEU A 28 0.67 -6.10 19.41
N PRO A 29 0.22 -7.14 20.16
CA PRO A 29 -0.53 -8.26 19.58
C PRO A 29 -1.77 -7.84 18.79
N ILE A 30 -2.58 -6.95 19.36
CA ILE A 30 -3.80 -6.45 18.71
C ILE A 30 -3.43 -5.68 17.44
N MET A 31 -2.37 -4.87 17.48
CA MET A 31 -1.90 -4.13 16.33
C MET A 31 -1.43 -5.06 15.20
N PHE A 32 -0.67 -6.13 15.50
CA PHE A 32 -0.28 -7.12 14.49
C PHE A 32 -1.46 -7.91 13.92
N ILE A 33 -2.41 -8.32 14.76
CA ILE A 33 -3.65 -8.95 14.29
C ILE A 33 -4.43 -7.98 13.40
N GLY A 34 -4.50 -6.70 13.78
CA GLY A 34 -5.14 -5.65 13.01
C GLY A 34 -4.48 -5.43 11.65
N ILE A 35 -3.14 -5.35 11.60
CA ILE A 35 -2.38 -5.26 10.34
C ILE A 35 -2.67 -6.47 9.46
N TYR A 36 -2.61 -7.68 10.02
CA TYR A 36 -2.89 -8.91 9.29
C TYR A 36 -4.31 -8.91 8.70
N LEU A 37 -5.32 -8.51 9.49
CA LEU A 37 -6.71 -8.43 9.04
C LEU A 37 -6.92 -7.34 7.98
N ILE A 38 -6.33 -6.16 8.16
CA ILE A 38 -6.41 -5.07 7.19
C ILE A 38 -5.76 -5.49 5.87
N GLN A 39 -4.56 -6.07 5.92
CA GLN A 39 -3.86 -6.54 4.73
C GLN A 39 -4.63 -7.67 4.03
N SER A 40 -5.16 -8.64 4.80
CA SER A 40 -5.99 -9.72 4.26
C SER A 40 -7.32 -9.21 3.68
N SER A 41 -7.90 -8.13 4.23
CA SER A 41 -9.12 -7.54 3.71
C SER A 41 -8.87 -6.68 2.48
N LEU A 42 -7.73 -5.99 2.41
CA LEU A 42 -7.32 -5.23 1.23
C LEU A 42 -6.97 -6.13 0.05
N SER A 43 -6.49 -7.36 0.31
CA SER A 43 -6.21 -8.35 -0.75
C SER A 43 -7.46 -9.06 -1.27
N GLN A 44 -8.53 -9.15 -0.46
CA GLN A 44 -9.78 -9.79 -0.86
C GLN A 44 -10.75 -8.76 -1.44
N SER A 45 -10.75 -8.65 -2.77
CA SER A 45 -11.64 -7.83 -3.61
C SER A 45 -11.59 -6.33 -3.34
N SER A 46 -10.77 -5.60 -4.12
CA SER A 46 -11.10 -4.19 -4.37
C SER A 46 -12.49 -4.16 -5.03
N PRO A 47 -13.52 -3.56 -4.41
CA PRO A 47 -14.85 -3.52 -5.02
C PRO A 47 -14.76 -2.86 -6.38
N THR A 48 -15.49 -3.39 -7.37
CA THR A 48 -15.62 -2.81 -8.71
C THR A 48 -15.96 -1.33 -8.61
N ARG A 49 -15.18 -0.48 -9.29
CA ARG A 49 -15.27 0.98 -9.16
C ARG A 49 -15.80 1.59 -10.42
N TYR A 50 -16.88 2.33 -10.28
CA TYR A 50 -17.52 2.95 -11.43
C TYR A 50 -16.93 4.33 -11.69
N TYR A 51 -16.55 4.63 -12.92
CA TYR A 51 -16.13 5.97 -13.33
C TYR A 51 -17.04 6.52 -14.43
N MET A 52 -17.15 7.83 -14.55
CA MET A 52 -17.78 8.48 -15.69
C MET A 52 -16.73 9.25 -16.48
N LEU A 53 -16.82 9.19 -17.81
CA LEU A 53 -15.92 9.90 -18.72
C LEU A 53 -16.71 10.85 -19.61
N VAL A 54 -16.39 12.14 -19.52
CA VAL A 54 -16.86 13.18 -20.44
C VAL A 54 -15.68 13.65 -21.27
N ASP A 55 -15.59 13.17 -22.50
CA ASP A 55 -14.67 13.70 -23.51
C ASP A 55 -15.45 14.56 -24.52
N GLN A 56 -15.25 15.87 -24.44
CA GLN A 56 -15.99 16.87 -25.24
C GLN A 56 -15.48 16.99 -26.67
N ASN A 57 -14.18 16.76 -26.92
CA ASN A 57 -13.61 16.81 -28.26
C ASN A 57 -13.57 15.42 -28.93
N GLY A 58 -13.76 14.35 -28.15
CA GLY A 58 -13.82 12.97 -28.62
C GLY A 58 -12.47 12.38 -29.04
N GLN A 59 -11.37 13.09 -28.84
CA GLN A 59 -10.03 12.69 -29.29
C GLN A 59 -9.31 11.77 -28.30
N TYR A 60 -9.72 11.76 -27.03
CA TYR A 60 -8.97 11.15 -25.94
C TYR A 60 -9.69 9.97 -25.28
N ARG A 61 -10.97 9.73 -25.60
CA ARG A 61 -11.75 8.60 -25.08
C ARG A 61 -11.05 7.26 -25.26
N GLU A 62 -10.63 6.92 -26.47
CA GLU A 62 -9.91 5.66 -26.76
C GLU A 62 -8.60 5.55 -25.96
N THR A 63 -7.94 6.68 -25.67
CA THR A 63 -6.70 6.74 -24.89
C THR A 63 -6.95 6.44 -23.42
N VAL A 64 -8.07 6.91 -22.87
CA VAL A 64 -8.51 6.63 -21.49
C VAL A 64 -8.94 5.18 -21.35
N GLU A 65 -9.75 4.66 -22.29
CA GLU A 65 -10.17 3.26 -22.32
C GLU A 65 -8.95 2.32 -22.39
N SER A 66 -7.99 2.64 -23.27
CA SER A 66 -6.73 1.90 -23.36
C SER A 66 -5.92 1.96 -22.06
N ALA A 67 -5.88 3.11 -21.37
CA ALA A 67 -5.19 3.25 -20.09
C ALA A 67 -5.76 2.31 -19.02
N ILE A 68 -7.08 2.18 -18.97
CA ILE A 68 -7.79 1.35 -18.01
C ILE A 68 -7.60 -0.13 -18.33
N GLU A 69 -7.65 -0.50 -19.61
CA GLU A 69 -7.35 -1.87 -20.04
C GLU A 69 -5.91 -2.25 -19.69
N LEU A 70 -4.94 -1.38 -19.95
CA LEU A 70 -3.53 -1.61 -19.58
C LEU A 70 -3.37 -1.82 -18.06
N GLU A 71 -4.04 -1.02 -17.23
CA GLU A 71 -4.03 -1.18 -15.77
C GLU A 71 -4.65 -2.53 -15.34
N HIS A 72 -5.73 -2.96 -15.99
CA HIS A 72 -6.33 -4.26 -15.72
C HIS A 72 -5.37 -5.40 -16.10
N GLN A 73 -4.74 -5.32 -17.28
CA GLN A 73 -3.78 -6.33 -17.72
C GLN A 73 -2.54 -6.39 -16.82
N ARG A 74 -2.09 -5.26 -16.27
CA ARG A 74 -1.05 -5.22 -15.23
C ARG A 74 -1.46 -6.02 -14.00
N GLN A 75 -2.68 -5.83 -13.51
CA GLN A 75 -3.20 -6.58 -12.36
C GLN A 75 -3.32 -8.09 -12.65
N VAL A 76 -3.76 -8.45 -13.86
CA VAL A 76 -3.80 -9.85 -14.31
C VAL A 76 -2.40 -10.45 -14.32
N LEU A 77 -1.42 -9.76 -14.89
CA LEU A 77 -0.03 -10.22 -14.94
C LEU A 77 0.56 -10.39 -13.53
N GLN A 78 0.40 -9.41 -12.65
CA GLN A 78 0.83 -9.51 -11.24
C GLN A 78 0.20 -10.71 -10.53
N SER A 79 -1.12 -10.86 -10.68
CA SER A 79 -1.86 -11.97 -10.05
C SER A 79 -1.40 -13.31 -10.60
N PHE A 80 -1.15 -13.39 -11.91
CA PHE A 80 -0.64 -14.58 -12.57
C PHE A 80 0.77 -14.95 -12.10
N VAL A 81 1.70 -13.99 -11.98
CA VAL A 81 3.04 -14.27 -11.45
C VAL A 81 2.94 -14.75 -10.00
N ASN A 82 2.15 -14.10 -9.15
CA ASN A 82 1.94 -14.55 -7.77
C ASN A 82 1.40 -15.99 -7.72
N TYR A 83 0.42 -16.31 -8.57
CA TYR A 83 -0.07 -17.67 -8.73
C TYR A 83 1.05 -18.66 -9.14
N LEU A 84 1.90 -18.31 -10.11
CA LEU A 84 3.02 -19.19 -10.49
C LEU A 84 3.99 -19.42 -9.34
N LEU A 85 4.27 -18.38 -8.55
CA LEU A 85 5.17 -18.45 -7.40
C LEU A 85 4.63 -19.35 -6.29
N ASP A 86 3.33 -19.28 -6.03
CA ASP A 86 2.68 -20.03 -4.97
C ASP A 86 2.50 -21.52 -5.32
N TYR A 87 2.35 -21.84 -6.61
CA TYR A 87 2.00 -23.20 -7.07
C TYR A 87 3.04 -23.88 -7.96
N ARG A 88 4.25 -23.33 -8.13
CA ARG A 88 5.32 -24.02 -8.88
C ARG A 88 5.85 -25.29 -8.18
N LYS A 89 6.43 -26.21 -8.96
CA LYS A 89 7.16 -27.38 -8.46
C LYS A 89 8.45 -26.95 -7.75
N GLU A 90 8.73 -27.49 -6.56
CA GLU A 90 10.02 -27.31 -5.87
C GLU A 90 11.12 -28.04 -6.63
N GLY A 91 12.08 -27.31 -7.21
CA GLY A 91 13.33 -27.89 -7.73
C GLY A 91 13.69 -27.55 -9.18
N ASP A 92 12.76 -27.03 -9.99
CA ASP A 92 13.05 -26.61 -11.36
C ASP A 92 12.88 -25.10 -11.48
N LEU A 93 13.99 -24.36 -11.36
CA LEU A 93 14.35 -23.15 -12.14
C LEU A 93 15.40 -22.33 -11.39
N GLU A 94 16.35 -21.76 -12.13
CA GLU A 94 17.17 -20.59 -11.76
C GLU A 94 16.32 -19.35 -11.34
N LEU A 95 14.98 -19.45 -11.40
CA LEU A 95 14.01 -18.51 -10.85
C LEU A 95 13.61 -18.90 -9.43
N THR A 96 14.37 -18.41 -8.46
CA THR A 96 13.93 -18.35 -7.06
C THR A 96 12.67 -17.48 -6.92
N ALA A 97 11.91 -17.63 -5.83
CA ALA A 97 10.72 -16.79 -5.59
C ALA A 97 11.03 -15.30 -5.61
N ALA A 98 12.23 -14.92 -5.15
CA ALA A 98 12.67 -13.54 -5.19
C ALA A 98 13.15 -13.10 -6.59
N ASN A 99 13.75 -13.96 -7.43
CA ASN A 99 14.06 -13.61 -8.83
C ASN A 99 12.79 -13.46 -9.69
N ALA A 100 11.79 -14.32 -9.50
CA ALA A 100 10.52 -14.24 -10.23
C ALA A 100 9.62 -13.09 -9.74
N ARG A 101 9.59 -12.79 -8.42
CA ARG A 101 8.97 -11.57 -7.89
C ARG A 101 9.71 -10.34 -8.35
N SER A 102 11.03 -10.31 -8.32
CA SER A 102 11.82 -9.18 -8.84
C SER A 102 11.66 -9.02 -10.35
N ALA A 103 11.48 -10.08 -11.13
CA ALA A 103 11.23 -9.96 -12.57
C ALA A 103 9.81 -9.47 -12.87
N ALA A 104 8.82 -9.88 -12.07
CA ALA A 104 7.43 -9.41 -12.16
C ALA A 104 7.25 -8.00 -11.63
N ASP A 105 7.89 -7.67 -10.51
CA ASP A 105 8.00 -6.32 -9.99
C ASP A 105 8.87 -5.48 -10.95
N GLU A 106 9.95 -5.96 -11.56
CA GLU A 106 10.65 -5.21 -12.63
C GLU A 106 9.76 -5.01 -13.87
N LEU A 107 8.84 -5.95 -14.17
CA LEU A 107 7.86 -5.81 -15.24
C LEU A 107 6.73 -4.82 -14.89
N VAL A 108 6.52 -4.53 -13.61
CA VAL A 108 5.33 -3.80 -13.11
C VAL A 108 5.66 -2.49 -12.38
N ASP A 109 6.84 -2.39 -11.79
CA ASP A 109 7.30 -1.36 -10.83
C ASP A 109 8.31 -0.38 -11.48
N ASP A 110 8.77 -0.63 -12.72
CA ASP A 110 9.64 0.31 -13.46
C ASP A 110 8.81 1.45 -14.08
N VAL A 111 8.68 2.53 -13.32
CA VAL A 111 7.95 3.75 -13.65
C VAL A 111 8.66 4.50 -14.78
N GLY A 112 8.36 4.13 -16.04
CA GLY A 112 8.90 4.75 -17.25
C GLY A 112 8.10 4.43 -18.52
N ALA A 113 8.46 5.06 -19.64
CA ALA A 113 7.83 4.92 -20.97
C ALA A 113 7.90 3.49 -21.57
N ASP A 114 8.53 2.56 -20.85
CA ASP A 114 8.83 1.19 -21.24
C ASP A 114 7.70 0.19 -20.96
N GLU A 115 6.76 0.57 -20.09
CA GLU A 115 5.70 -0.31 -19.60
C GLU A 115 4.70 -0.72 -20.69
N ALA A 116 4.23 0.24 -21.49
CA ALA A 116 3.33 -0.02 -22.60
C ALA A 116 3.97 -1.01 -23.60
N ALA A 117 5.28 -1.02 -23.69
CA ALA A 117 6.01 -1.77 -24.69
C ALA A 117 6.13 -3.26 -24.32
N ALA A 118 6.39 -3.60 -23.05
CA ALA A 118 6.44 -4.97 -22.56
C ALA A 118 5.03 -5.58 -22.47
N LEU A 119 4.06 -4.80 -22.00
CA LEU A 119 2.67 -5.25 -21.89
C LEU A 119 2.04 -5.48 -23.28
N ASN A 120 2.30 -4.58 -24.24
CA ASN A 120 1.86 -4.80 -25.62
C ASN A 120 2.47 -6.06 -26.23
N GLN A 121 3.75 -6.36 -25.96
CA GLN A 121 4.36 -7.61 -26.41
C GLN A 121 3.74 -8.84 -25.75
N TRP A 122 3.41 -8.75 -24.45
CA TRP A 122 2.68 -9.81 -23.76
C TRP A 122 1.33 -10.08 -24.42
N ILE A 123 0.56 -9.02 -24.72
CA ILE A 123 -0.71 -9.11 -25.47
C ILE A 123 -0.47 -9.74 -26.85
N GLU A 124 0.51 -9.25 -27.61
CA GLU A 124 0.87 -9.76 -28.95
C GLU A 124 1.30 -11.23 -28.93
N SER A 125 1.93 -11.70 -27.85
CA SER A 125 2.37 -13.09 -27.68
C SER A 125 1.25 -14.06 -27.32
N GLY A 126 0.00 -13.59 -27.21
CA GLY A 126 -1.14 -14.41 -26.79
C GLY A 126 -1.52 -14.26 -25.31
N GLY A 127 -0.93 -13.29 -24.61
CA GLY A 127 -1.33 -12.85 -23.27
C GLY A 127 -1.36 -13.95 -22.22
N LEU A 128 -2.43 -13.93 -21.41
CA LEU A 128 -2.64 -14.87 -20.31
C LEU A 128 -2.74 -16.32 -20.79
N ASP A 129 -3.44 -16.58 -21.91
CA ASP A 129 -3.67 -17.93 -22.41
C ASP A 129 -2.37 -18.62 -22.82
N PHE A 130 -1.50 -17.88 -23.51
CA PHE A 130 -0.15 -18.36 -23.84
C PHE A 130 0.67 -18.62 -22.57
N ALA A 131 0.64 -17.70 -21.61
CA ALA A 131 1.38 -17.82 -20.37
C ALA A 131 0.91 -19.02 -19.52
N LEU A 132 -0.39 -19.26 -19.42
CA LEU A 132 -0.97 -20.44 -18.75
C LEU A 132 -0.52 -21.74 -19.43
N THR A 133 -0.53 -21.77 -20.76
CA THR A 133 -0.10 -22.94 -21.54
C THR A 133 1.37 -23.26 -21.32
N MET A 134 2.24 -22.23 -21.36
CA MET A 134 3.68 -22.41 -21.19
C MET A 134 4.09 -22.75 -19.76
N SER A 135 3.32 -22.30 -18.77
CA SER A 135 3.60 -22.53 -17.35
C SER A 135 3.06 -23.86 -16.82
N ALA A 136 2.06 -24.46 -17.47
CA ALA A 136 1.44 -25.71 -17.03
C ALA A 136 2.41 -26.84 -16.65
N PRO A 137 3.53 -27.10 -17.36
CA PRO A 137 4.48 -28.15 -16.98
C PRO A 137 5.21 -27.90 -15.66
N TYR A 138 5.31 -26.63 -15.24
CA TYR A 138 6.07 -26.17 -14.07
C TYR A 138 5.21 -26.03 -12.81
N LEU A 139 3.89 -26.16 -12.92
CA LEU A 139 2.95 -26.10 -11.81
C LEU A 139 2.81 -27.47 -11.13
N ARG A 140 2.60 -27.47 -9.82
CA ARG A 140 2.28 -28.68 -9.04
C ARG A 140 0.99 -29.31 -9.54
N GLU A 141 0.87 -30.64 -9.37
CA GLU A 141 -0.32 -31.38 -9.81
C GLU A 141 -1.60 -30.98 -9.07
N ASP A 142 -1.46 -30.44 -7.84
CA ASP A 142 -2.56 -29.97 -7.00
C ASP A 142 -2.88 -28.47 -7.14
N ALA A 143 -2.27 -27.79 -8.12
CA ALA A 143 -2.51 -26.37 -8.35
C ALA A 143 -3.97 -26.10 -8.77
N PRO A 144 -4.71 -25.21 -8.07
CA PRO A 144 -6.05 -24.82 -8.48
C PRO A 144 -6.00 -24.04 -9.80
N PRO A 145 -7.06 -24.04 -10.63
CA PRO A 145 -7.06 -23.23 -11.85
C PRO A 145 -6.89 -21.74 -11.54
N PHE A 146 -6.08 -21.05 -12.34
CA PHE A 146 -5.91 -19.60 -12.21
C PHE A 146 -7.25 -18.90 -12.43
N VAL A 147 -7.62 -18.04 -11.47
CA VAL A 147 -8.80 -17.18 -11.56
C VAL A 147 -8.31 -15.76 -11.86
N SER A 148 -8.66 -15.25 -13.05
CA SER A 148 -8.32 -13.88 -13.41
C SER A 148 -9.02 -12.89 -12.47
N PRO A 149 -8.32 -11.84 -12.01
CA PRO A 149 -8.97 -10.77 -11.26
C PRO A 149 -10.06 -10.11 -12.10
N GLU A 150 -11.09 -9.59 -11.43
CA GLU A 150 -12.12 -8.77 -12.08
C GLU A 150 -11.58 -7.38 -12.45
N ARG A 151 -12.29 -6.67 -13.34
CA ARG A 151 -11.94 -5.30 -13.71
C ARG A 151 -12.12 -4.37 -12.52
N SER A 152 -11.03 -3.69 -12.13
CA SER A 152 -11.05 -2.71 -11.05
C SER A 152 -11.92 -1.49 -11.39
N PHE A 153 -12.00 -1.10 -12.67
CA PHE A 153 -12.70 0.09 -13.13
C PHE A 153 -13.69 -0.24 -14.24
N ILE A 154 -14.93 0.24 -14.13
CA ILE A 154 -15.98 0.07 -15.12
C ILE A 154 -16.59 1.43 -15.45
N GLU A 155 -16.79 1.72 -16.72
CA GLU A 155 -17.46 2.95 -17.14
C GLU A 155 -18.95 2.89 -16.81
N ALA A 156 -19.45 3.93 -16.15
CA ALA A 156 -20.87 4.14 -15.93
C ALA A 156 -21.41 5.12 -16.99
N PRO A 157 -22.61 4.87 -17.54
CA PRO A 157 -23.24 5.80 -18.47
C PRO A 157 -23.58 7.11 -17.76
N LEU A 158 -23.47 8.21 -18.49
CA LEU A 158 -23.96 9.51 -18.04
C LEU A 158 -25.49 9.48 -17.84
N PRO A 159 -26.01 10.04 -16.75
CA PRO A 159 -27.45 10.19 -16.57
C PRO A 159 -28.09 11.04 -17.69
N ASP A 160 -29.32 10.71 -18.08
CA ASP A 160 -30.05 11.37 -19.19
C ASP A 160 -30.23 12.89 -19.00
N ASP A 161 -30.19 13.37 -17.75
CA ASP A 161 -30.31 14.79 -17.38
C ASP A 161 -29.01 15.59 -17.48
N VAL A 162 -27.88 14.92 -17.73
CA VAL A 162 -26.55 15.55 -17.86
C VAL A 162 -26.22 15.79 -19.32
N ASN A 163 -26.00 17.04 -19.69
CA ASN A 163 -25.53 17.40 -21.03
C ASN A 163 -23.99 17.31 -21.10
N PRO A 164 -23.41 16.36 -21.86
CA PRO A 164 -21.95 16.21 -21.94
C PRO A 164 -21.24 17.41 -22.62
N ALA A 165 -21.96 18.20 -23.41
CA ALA A 165 -21.44 19.40 -24.07
C ALA A 165 -21.53 20.67 -23.20
N ALA A 166 -22.04 20.58 -21.98
CA ALA A 166 -22.08 21.72 -21.06
C ALA A 166 -20.68 22.11 -20.55
N ALA A 167 -20.56 23.31 -19.96
CA ALA A 167 -19.32 23.70 -19.28
C ALA A 167 -18.99 22.71 -18.15
N SER A 168 -17.71 22.37 -17.98
CA SER A 168 -17.23 21.36 -17.01
C SER A 168 -17.80 21.58 -15.60
N GLN A 169 -17.84 22.83 -15.13
CA GLN A 169 -18.39 23.18 -13.83
C GLN A 169 -19.88 22.80 -13.68
N LEU A 170 -20.69 22.99 -14.73
CA LEU A 170 -22.11 22.64 -14.71
C LEU A 170 -22.29 21.12 -14.64
N ILE A 171 -21.45 20.36 -15.36
CA ILE A 171 -21.44 18.89 -15.32
C ILE A 171 -21.10 18.40 -13.91
N VAL A 172 -20.06 18.96 -13.28
CA VAL A 172 -19.66 18.64 -11.90
C VAL A 172 -20.79 18.93 -10.92
N ASP A 173 -21.46 20.08 -11.06
CA ASP A 173 -22.56 20.46 -10.17
C ASP A 173 -23.78 19.56 -10.32
N GLN A 174 -24.10 19.10 -11.54
CA GLN A 174 -25.15 18.10 -11.78
C GLN A 174 -24.81 16.73 -11.19
N LEU A 175 -23.54 16.32 -11.29
CA LEU A 175 -23.05 15.02 -10.81
C LEU A 175 -22.62 15.02 -9.34
N ARG A 176 -22.68 16.16 -8.64
CA ARG A 176 -22.22 16.31 -7.26
C ARG A 176 -22.85 15.30 -6.29
N SER A 177 -24.14 15.00 -6.45
CA SER A 177 -24.84 14.01 -5.62
C SER A 177 -24.37 12.56 -5.87
N TYR A 178 -23.84 12.24 -7.05
CA TYR A 178 -23.22 10.95 -7.32
C TYR A 178 -21.80 10.90 -6.73
N LEU A 179 -21.03 11.99 -6.89
CA LEU A 179 -19.67 12.12 -6.35
C LEU A 179 -19.63 12.13 -4.82
N SER A 180 -20.67 12.62 -4.15
CA SER A 180 -20.78 12.58 -2.68
C SER A 180 -21.31 11.24 -2.14
N GLY A 181 -21.69 10.30 -3.02
CA GLY A 181 -22.27 9.01 -2.63
C GLY A 181 -23.76 9.05 -2.25
N GLU A 182 -24.43 10.20 -2.35
CA GLU A 182 -25.88 10.32 -2.09
C GLU A 182 -26.72 9.58 -3.14
N ARG A 183 -26.24 9.55 -4.39
CA ARG A 183 -26.81 8.78 -5.48
C ARG A 183 -25.82 7.72 -5.96
N ARG A 184 -26.37 6.56 -6.32
CA ARG A 184 -25.61 5.44 -6.87
C ARG A 184 -25.76 5.35 -8.38
N VAL A 185 -24.70 4.89 -9.03
CA VAL A 185 -24.72 4.52 -10.44
C VAL A 185 -25.19 3.08 -10.59
N THR A 186 -25.76 2.77 -11.76
CA THR A 186 -26.20 1.41 -12.10
C THR A 186 -25.59 1.03 -13.43
N VAL A 187 -24.84 -0.08 -13.46
CA VAL A 187 -24.24 -0.65 -14.66
C VAL A 187 -24.60 -2.13 -14.69
N ASP A 188 -25.19 -2.58 -15.79
CA ASP A 188 -25.61 -3.98 -15.99
C ASP A 188 -26.45 -4.58 -14.85
N GLY A 189 -27.32 -3.75 -14.24
CA GLY A 189 -28.18 -4.13 -13.12
C GLY A 189 -27.50 -4.16 -11.75
N THR A 190 -26.21 -3.87 -11.69
CA THR A 190 -25.44 -3.74 -10.43
C THR A 190 -25.35 -2.27 -10.04
N SER A 191 -25.71 -1.96 -8.79
CA SER A 191 -25.64 -0.60 -8.26
C SER A 191 -24.39 -0.41 -7.41
N GLY A 192 -23.66 0.69 -7.64
CA GLY A 192 -22.49 1.06 -6.86
C GLY A 192 -22.28 2.57 -6.76
N GLU A 193 -21.26 2.97 -6.02
CA GLU A 193 -20.90 4.38 -5.87
C GLU A 193 -20.05 4.85 -7.05
N LEU A 194 -20.21 6.12 -7.42
CA LEU A 194 -19.36 6.75 -8.43
C LEU A 194 -17.99 7.01 -7.80
N PHE A 195 -16.98 6.28 -8.24
CA PHE A 195 -15.61 6.41 -7.76
C PHE A 195 -14.95 7.69 -8.29
N ALA A 196 -15.12 7.98 -9.58
CA ALA A 196 -14.51 9.14 -10.22
C ALA A 196 -15.32 9.68 -11.40
N LEU A 197 -15.23 10.99 -11.63
CA LEU A 197 -15.65 11.67 -12.85
C LEU A 197 -14.42 12.28 -13.52
N ILE A 198 -14.23 11.94 -14.80
CA ILE A 198 -13.15 12.44 -15.65
C ILE A 198 -13.78 13.36 -16.68
N ILE A 199 -13.31 14.61 -16.76
CA ILE A 199 -13.75 15.58 -17.76
C ILE A 199 -12.55 16.04 -18.59
N ILE A 200 -12.64 15.84 -19.90
CA ILE A 200 -11.69 16.32 -20.89
C ILE A 200 -12.39 17.45 -21.65
N PRO A 201 -12.09 18.72 -21.35
CA PRO A 201 -12.76 19.85 -21.96
C PRO A 201 -12.37 20.02 -23.44
N GLU A 202 -13.22 20.70 -24.22
CA GLU A 202 -12.98 20.90 -25.66
C GLU A 202 -11.64 21.62 -25.94
N ASP A 203 -11.23 22.53 -25.05
CA ASP A 203 -10.00 23.31 -25.13
C ASP A 203 -8.78 22.68 -24.44
N VAL A 204 -8.83 21.37 -24.14
CA VAL A 204 -7.75 20.64 -23.45
C VAL A 204 -6.38 20.83 -24.11
N ASP A 205 -6.32 20.92 -25.44
CA ASP A 205 -5.07 21.07 -26.20
C ASP A 205 -4.36 22.41 -25.94
N ASN A 206 -5.13 23.45 -25.58
CA ASN A 206 -4.58 24.76 -25.23
C ASN A 206 -3.86 24.74 -23.87
N HIS A 207 -4.04 23.68 -23.10
CA HIS A 207 -3.45 23.48 -21.78
C HIS A 207 -2.23 22.54 -21.82
N ILE A 208 -1.83 22.03 -22.99
CA ILE A 208 -0.63 21.21 -23.14
C ILE A 208 0.62 22.07 -22.90
N LEU A 209 1.33 21.79 -21.81
CA LEU A 209 2.57 22.47 -21.46
C LEU A 209 3.74 21.90 -22.27
N ARG A 210 4.37 22.75 -23.09
CA ARG A 210 5.56 22.40 -23.87
C ARG A 210 6.82 23.00 -23.24
N PRO A 211 7.95 22.26 -23.20
CA PRO A 211 9.20 22.80 -22.68
C PRO A 211 9.59 24.12 -23.36
N GLY A 212 10.02 25.10 -22.56
CA GLY A 212 10.44 26.42 -23.06
C GLY A 212 9.31 27.42 -23.32
N VAL A 213 8.05 27.04 -23.12
CA VAL A 213 6.90 27.95 -23.16
C VAL A 213 6.47 28.29 -21.73
N MET A 214 6.46 29.57 -21.38
CA MET A 214 5.93 30.01 -20.08
C MET A 214 4.40 29.87 -20.09
N PRO A 215 3.79 29.24 -19.07
CA PRO A 215 2.34 29.24 -18.92
C PRO A 215 1.80 30.67 -18.84
N VAL A 216 0.66 30.95 -19.49
CA VAL A 216 0.03 32.28 -19.47
C VAL A 216 -1.38 32.17 -18.86
N GLY A 217 -1.65 32.92 -17.79
CA GLY A 217 -3.00 33.07 -17.20
C GLY A 217 -3.49 31.91 -16.31
N ASP A 218 -4.80 31.67 -16.28
CA ASP A 218 -5.52 30.64 -15.49
C ASP A 218 -5.29 29.17 -15.96
N GLN A 219 -4.41 28.96 -16.94
CA GLN A 219 -4.07 27.64 -17.51
C GLN A 219 -3.63 26.60 -16.46
N LEU A 220 -3.22 27.04 -15.26
CA LEU A 220 -2.72 26.18 -14.20
C LEU A 220 -3.80 25.73 -13.20
N GLN A 221 -4.97 26.37 -13.16
CA GLN A 221 -5.90 26.20 -12.03
C GLN A 221 -7.15 25.38 -12.37
N TYR A 222 -7.67 25.49 -13.60
CA TYR A 222 -8.83 24.72 -14.08
C TYR A 222 -8.73 24.26 -15.55
N GLY A 223 -7.57 24.50 -16.17
CA GLY A 223 -7.28 24.15 -17.55
C GLY A 223 -6.70 22.75 -17.69
N GLY A 224 -7.22 21.96 -18.63
CA GLY A 224 -6.77 20.59 -18.90
C GLY A 224 -7.76 19.53 -18.41
N VAL A 225 -7.27 18.29 -18.29
CA VAL A 225 -8.10 17.15 -17.84
C VAL A 225 -8.42 17.30 -16.36
N GLN A 226 -9.71 17.19 -16.02
CA GLN A 226 -10.20 17.29 -14.66
C GLN A 226 -10.55 15.91 -14.13
N TYR A 227 -10.02 15.57 -12.96
CA TYR A 227 -10.31 14.33 -12.25
C TYR A 227 -10.99 14.65 -10.92
N TRP A 228 -12.21 14.16 -10.75
CA TRP A 228 -13.03 14.36 -9.56
C TRP A 228 -13.27 13.00 -8.89
N GLY A 229 -12.50 12.67 -7.86
CA GLY A 229 -12.60 11.40 -7.13
C GLY A 229 -13.23 11.56 -5.74
N GLY A 230 -14.03 10.56 -5.33
CA GLY A 230 -14.55 10.48 -3.95
C GLY A 230 -13.48 10.05 -2.92
N ASN A 231 -12.43 9.34 -3.38
CA ASN A 231 -11.29 8.94 -2.58
C ASN A 231 -9.99 9.51 -3.16
N LEU A 232 -9.41 10.51 -2.48
CA LEU A 232 -8.18 11.18 -2.91
C LEU A 232 -6.90 10.40 -2.61
N ALA A 233 -6.97 9.30 -1.84
CA ALA A 233 -5.80 8.50 -1.50
C ALA A 233 -5.47 7.44 -2.57
N ASP A 234 -6.41 7.12 -3.47
CA ASP A 234 -6.18 6.16 -4.55
C ASP A 234 -5.81 6.89 -5.85
N SER A 235 -4.52 6.91 -6.19
CA SER A 235 -3.98 7.59 -7.37
C SER A 235 -3.90 6.71 -8.61
N ARG A 236 -4.29 5.42 -8.54
CA ARG A 236 -4.04 4.47 -9.65
C ARG A 236 -4.70 4.88 -10.96
N LEU A 237 -6.00 5.22 -10.91
CA LEU A 237 -6.76 5.65 -12.08
C LEU A 237 -6.24 6.98 -12.67
N PRO A 238 -6.09 8.07 -11.88
CA PRO A 238 -5.58 9.33 -12.43
C PRO A 238 -4.14 9.17 -12.96
N ASP A 239 -3.26 8.42 -12.27
CA ASP A 239 -1.89 8.17 -12.73
C ASP A 239 -1.86 7.37 -14.04
N ALA A 240 -2.75 6.38 -14.21
CA ALA A 240 -2.87 5.61 -15.45
C ALA A 240 -3.34 6.49 -16.62
N ILE A 241 -4.36 7.31 -16.39
CA ILE A 241 -4.91 8.24 -17.40
C ILE A 241 -3.85 9.28 -17.78
N GLU A 242 -3.23 9.94 -16.81
CA GLU A 242 -2.21 10.95 -17.03
C GLU A 242 -1.04 10.37 -17.83
N ARG A 243 -0.54 9.18 -17.45
CA ARG A 243 0.53 8.49 -18.19
C ARG A 243 0.14 8.21 -19.63
N SER A 244 -1.06 7.67 -19.88
CA SER A 244 -1.54 7.35 -21.23
C SER A 244 -1.71 8.60 -22.11
N LEU A 245 -2.36 9.65 -21.59
CA LEU A 245 -2.55 10.92 -22.29
C LEU A 245 -1.21 11.59 -22.63
N ASN A 246 -0.32 11.69 -21.66
CA ASN A 246 1.01 12.27 -21.87
C ASN A 246 1.86 11.43 -22.84
N SER A 247 1.65 10.12 -22.90
CA SER A 247 2.35 9.24 -23.86
C SER A 247 1.82 9.45 -25.27
N ARG A 248 0.49 9.57 -25.44
CA ARG A 248 -0.13 9.93 -26.73
C ARG A 248 0.38 11.28 -27.23
N ILE A 249 0.33 12.32 -26.39
CA ILE A 249 0.81 13.67 -26.76
C ILE A 249 2.29 13.63 -27.17
N ARG A 250 3.15 12.94 -26.42
CA ARG A 250 4.57 12.79 -26.77
C ARG A 250 4.78 12.04 -28.08
N ASN A 251 4.04 10.96 -28.32
CA ASN A 251 4.13 10.19 -29.55
C ASN A 251 3.70 11.00 -30.78
N GLU A 252 2.65 11.83 -30.65
CA GLU A 252 2.26 12.76 -31.70
C GLU A 252 3.34 13.81 -31.98
N GLU A 253 3.95 14.38 -30.94
CA GLU A 253 5.05 15.35 -31.10
C GLU A 253 6.27 14.69 -31.77
N PHE A 254 6.63 13.45 -31.40
CA PHE A 254 7.68 12.70 -32.09
C PHE A 254 7.39 12.52 -33.58
N ALA A 255 6.17 12.07 -33.91
CA ALA A 255 5.75 11.87 -35.28
C ALA A 255 5.77 13.19 -36.08
N ARG A 256 5.27 14.30 -35.51
CA ARG A 256 5.29 15.63 -36.13
C ARG A 256 6.70 16.14 -36.39
N ASN A 257 7.67 15.79 -35.54
CA ASN A 257 9.08 16.16 -35.69
C ASN A 257 9.88 15.15 -36.54
N GLY A 258 9.22 14.18 -37.18
CA GLY A 258 9.87 13.18 -38.03
C GLY A 258 10.76 12.19 -37.26
N VAL A 259 10.58 12.09 -35.94
CA VAL A 259 11.31 11.14 -35.11
C VAL A 259 10.64 9.78 -35.21
N ASN A 260 11.44 8.74 -35.47
CA ASN A 260 10.94 7.38 -35.54
C ASN A 260 10.53 6.91 -34.14
N THR A 261 9.21 6.82 -33.91
CA THR A 261 8.61 6.39 -32.64
C THR A 261 8.95 4.94 -32.29
N ASP A 262 9.11 4.06 -33.28
CA ASP A 262 9.53 2.67 -33.06
C ASP A 262 10.97 2.60 -32.57
N LEU A 263 11.85 3.43 -33.12
CA LEU A 263 13.23 3.54 -32.68
C LEU A 263 13.31 4.07 -31.24
N ILE A 264 12.55 5.12 -30.90
CA ILE A 264 12.47 5.61 -29.51
C ILE A 264 12.02 4.50 -28.58
N ARG A 265 10.90 3.83 -28.89
CA ARG A 265 10.38 2.73 -28.07
C ARG A 265 11.41 1.63 -27.86
N ASN A 266 12.13 1.25 -28.91
CA ASN A 266 13.18 0.24 -28.83
C ASN A 266 14.39 0.69 -27.99
N ILE A 267 14.79 1.97 -28.09
CA ILE A 267 15.89 2.51 -27.29
C ILE A 267 15.51 2.59 -25.81
N GLN A 268 14.30 3.08 -25.51
CA GLN A 268 13.81 3.20 -24.13
C GLN A 268 13.81 1.82 -23.44
N ARG A 269 13.44 0.74 -24.16
CA ARG A 269 13.50 -0.65 -23.66
C ARG A 269 14.90 -1.13 -23.24
N THR A 270 15.96 -0.39 -23.54
CA THR A 270 17.32 -0.78 -23.16
C THR A 270 17.51 -0.58 -21.66
N ARG A 271 17.46 -1.68 -20.92
CA ARG A 271 17.62 -1.68 -19.46
C ARG A 271 18.81 -2.53 -19.00
N LEU A 272 19.33 -2.17 -17.83
CA LEU A 272 20.29 -2.97 -17.08
C LEU A 272 19.58 -3.43 -15.80
N SER A 273 19.26 -4.73 -15.69
CA SER A 273 18.63 -5.27 -14.48
C SER A 273 19.61 -5.19 -13.30
N LEU A 274 19.10 -4.73 -12.16
CA LEU A 274 19.86 -4.60 -10.92
C LEU A 274 19.33 -5.59 -9.90
N ASN A 275 19.97 -6.75 -9.82
CA ASN A 275 19.64 -7.76 -8.81
C ASN A 275 20.28 -7.39 -7.47
N LYS A 276 19.46 -7.28 -6.43
CA LYS A 276 19.93 -7.15 -5.04
C LYS A 276 20.05 -8.55 -4.44
N LEU A 277 21.26 -8.92 -4.05
CA LEU A 277 21.57 -10.24 -3.49
C LEU A 277 22.04 -10.11 -2.03
N ASP A 278 21.58 -11.00 -1.15
CA ASP A 278 22.06 -11.16 0.20
C ASP A 278 23.28 -12.11 0.21
N PRO A 279 24.49 -11.61 0.52
CA PRO A 279 25.69 -12.45 0.58
C PRO A 279 25.69 -13.43 1.76
N LEU A 280 24.70 -13.37 2.67
CA LEU A 280 24.59 -14.24 3.85
C LEU A 280 23.62 -15.41 3.66
N ALA A 281 22.87 -15.43 2.55
CA ALA A 281 21.91 -16.51 2.25
C ALA A 281 22.63 -17.79 1.79
N ASN A 282 21.89 -18.90 1.77
CA ASN A 282 22.40 -20.15 1.21
C ASN A 282 22.56 -20.03 -0.31
N GLU A 283 23.44 -20.87 -0.87
CA GLU A 283 23.65 -20.95 -2.32
C GLU A 283 22.33 -21.31 -3.02
N GLY A 284 21.84 -20.42 -3.89
CA GLY A 284 20.54 -20.53 -4.54
C GLY A 284 19.37 -19.86 -3.80
N GLU A 285 19.62 -19.15 -2.70
CA GLU A 285 18.61 -18.36 -1.94
C GLU A 285 19.00 -16.88 -1.79
N GLU A 286 19.97 -16.38 -2.56
CA GLU A 286 20.56 -15.05 -2.39
C GLU A 286 19.64 -13.89 -2.78
N ALA A 287 18.51 -14.14 -3.42
CA ALA A 287 17.63 -13.07 -3.87
C ALA A 287 16.82 -12.49 -2.69
N VAL A 288 16.94 -11.16 -2.49
CA VAL A 288 16.34 -10.44 -1.36
C VAL A 288 14.81 -10.43 -1.49
N SER A 289 14.12 -10.99 -0.50
CA SER A 289 12.66 -11.02 -0.41
C SER A 289 12.08 -9.76 0.25
N VAL A 290 10.80 -9.52 0.05
CA VAL A 290 10.01 -8.54 0.83
C VAL A 290 10.16 -8.82 2.33
N ALA A 291 10.25 -10.09 2.73
CA ALA A 291 10.49 -10.48 4.12
C ALA A 291 11.84 -9.97 4.66
N ASP A 292 12.88 -9.94 3.84
CA ASP A 292 14.21 -9.41 4.21
C ASP A 292 14.18 -7.88 4.35
N THR A 293 13.37 -7.22 3.52
CA THR A 293 13.11 -5.78 3.64
C THR A 293 12.38 -5.46 4.94
N PHE A 294 11.38 -6.25 5.35
CA PHE A 294 10.73 -6.10 6.67
C PHE A 294 11.70 -6.35 7.83
N ARG A 295 12.62 -7.31 7.69
CA ARG A 295 13.67 -7.58 8.69
C ARG A 295 14.59 -6.37 8.90
N GLN A 296 14.83 -5.57 7.86
CA GLN A 296 15.62 -4.34 7.96
C GLN A 296 14.98 -3.29 8.88
N PHE A 297 13.64 -3.23 8.94
CA PHE A 297 12.92 -2.30 9.81
C PHE A 297 12.70 -2.83 11.23
N ALA A 298 12.89 -4.13 11.46
CA ALA A 298 12.70 -4.75 12.78
C ALA A 298 13.55 -4.09 13.90
N PRO A 299 14.84 -3.72 13.70
CA PRO A 299 15.61 -2.98 14.71
C PRO A 299 15.02 -1.59 15.02
N MET A 300 14.55 -0.87 14.01
CA MET A 300 13.92 0.45 14.20
C MET A 300 12.62 0.32 15.00
N ALA A 301 11.77 -0.66 14.63
CA ALA A 301 10.56 -0.98 15.38
C ALA A 301 10.89 -1.39 16.83
N PHE A 302 11.93 -2.19 17.04
CA PHE A 302 12.39 -2.58 18.37
C PHE A 302 12.79 -1.38 19.22
N VAL A 303 13.60 -0.46 18.69
CA VAL A 303 14.00 0.76 19.39
C VAL A 303 12.79 1.64 19.70
N TYR A 304 11.86 1.76 18.75
CA TYR A 304 10.63 2.54 18.93
C TYR A 304 9.72 1.94 20.02
N PHE A 305 9.54 0.62 20.02
CA PHE A 305 8.80 -0.06 21.09
C PHE A 305 9.51 0.06 22.44
N MET A 306 10.84 -0.04 22.48
CA MET A 306 11.58 0.21 23.71
C MET A 306 11.34 1.64 24.24
N PHE A 307 11.31 2.63 23.35
CA PHE A 307 10.97 4.00 23.69
C PHE A 307 9.54 4.12 24.25
N LEU A 308 8.54 3.51 23.60
CA LEU A 308 7.16 3.50 24.09
C LEU A 308 7.03 2.85 25.47
N ALA A 309 7.68 1.71 25.69
CA ALA A 309 7.68 1.02 26.98
C ALA A 309 8.33 1.87 28.08
N LEU A 310 9.42 2.58 27.77
CA LEU A 310 10.06 3.52 28.68
C LEU A 310 9.15 4.70 29.04
N MET A 311 8.54 5.34 28.03
CA MET A 311 7.60 6.44 28.26
C MET A 311 6.41 6.01 29.12
N GLN A 312 5.86 4.82 28.87
CA GLN A 312 4.79 4.24 29.68
C GLN A 312 5.23 4.04 31.14
N SER A 313 6.46 3.55 31.35
CA SER A 313 7.03 3.30 32.68
C SER A 313 7.25 4.59 33.48
N VAL A 314 7.73 5.64 32.80
CA VAL A 314 7.88 6.98 33.39
C VAL A 314 6.52 7.54 33.80
N GLN A 315 5.50 7.37 32.96
CA GLN A 315 4.15 7.82 33.27
C GLN A 315 3.55 7.09 34.49
N TYR A 316 3.78 5.79 34.62
CA TYR A 316 3.37 5.04 35.82
C TYR A 316 4.09 5.51 37.07
N LEU A 317 5.40 5.74 36.99
CA LEU A 317 6.18 6.25 38.12
C LEU A 317 5.62 7.59 38.62
N LEU A 318 5.37 8.53 37.70
CA LEU A 318 4.81 9.84 38.01
C LEU A 318 3.42 9.72 38.66
N THR A 319 2.53 8.96 38.02
CA THR A 319 1.13 8.85 38.47
C THR A 319 1.05 8.19 39.86
N ASN A 320 1.74 7.07 40.06
CA ASN A 320 1.74 6.36 41.35
C ASN A 320 2.38 7.22 42.46
N THR A 321 3.45 7.95 42.15
CA THR A 321 4.10 8.82 43.15
C THR A 321 3.20 9.99 43.54
N ILE A 322 2.47 10.56 42.58
CA ILE A 322 1.49 11.62 42.85
C ILE A 322 0.34 11.09 43.71
N GLU A 323 -0.21 9.91 43.41
CA GLU A 323 -1.28 9.29 44.18
C GLU A 323 -0.85 8.95 45.61
N GLU A 324 0.33 8.35 45.78
CA GLU A 324 0.87 8.00 47.09
C GLU A 324 1.11 9.23 47.96
N LYS A 325 1.59 10.31 47.36
CA LYS A 325 1.78 11.59 48.05
C LYS A 325 0.44 12.23 48.40
N SER A 326 -0.53 12.23 47.48
CA SER A 326 -1.88 12.76 47.70
C SER A 326 -2.62 12.01 48.82
N ASN A 327 -2.45 10.70 48.89
CA ASN A 327 -3.11 9.82 49.86
C ASN A 327 -2.32 9.63 51.17
N ARG A 328 -1.21 10.36 51.37
CA ARG A 328 -0.29 10.24 52.52
C ARG A 328 0.29 8.83 52.74
N ILE A 329 0.23 7.96 51.74
CA ILE A 329 0.81 6.61 51.79
C ILE A 329 2.33 6.71 51.94
N LEU A 330 2.95 7.68 51.25
CA LEU A 330 4.40 7.91 51.31
C LEU A 330 4.88 8.26 52.73
N GLU A 331 4.12 9.06 53.49
CA GLU A 331 4.47 9.48 54.86
C GLU A 331 4.44 8.28 55.82
N VAL A 332 3.44 7.41 55.68
CA VAL A 332 3.29 6.20 56.50
C VAL A 332 4.42 5.20 56.20
N LEU A 333 4.79 5.03 54.93
CA LEU A 333 5.87 4.12 54.54
C LEU A 333 7.23 4.62 55.08
N LEU A 334 7.51 5.92 54.97
CA LEU A 334 8.75 6.51 55.47
C LEU A 334 8.90 6.46 57.00
N ALA A 335 7.81 6.22 57.75
CA ALA A 335 7.89 5.94 59.18
C ALA A 335 8.51 4.56 59.48
N SER A 336 8.57 3.67 58.49
CA SER A 336 8.99 2.27 58.64
C SER A 336 10.23 1.89 57.82
N VAL A 337 10.58 2.68 56.78
CA VAL A 337 11.69 2.41 55.86
C VAL A 337 12.43 3.68 55.46
N THR A 338 13.72 3.54 55.12
CA THR A 338 14.51 4.69 54.67
C THR A 338 14.12 5.14 53.25
N PRO A 339 14.29 6.44 52.91
CA PRO A 339 13.97 6.95 51.57
C PRO A 339 14.71 6.21 50.44
N ASN A 340 15.98 5.85 50.65
CA ASN A 340 16.78 5.15 49.64
C ASN A 340 16.27 3.72 49.39
N GLU A 341 15.84 3.01 50.44
CA GLU A 341 15.24 1.68 50.30
C GLU A 341 13.91 1.72 49.56
N LEU A 342 13.09 2.74 49.83
CA LEU A 342 11.82 2.97 49.17
C LEU A 342 11.99 3.26 47.68
N LEU A 343 12.88 4.20 47.33
CA LEU A 343 13.16 4.57 45.93
C LEU A 343 13.77 3.41 45.14
N MET A 344 14.73 2.69 45.72
CA MET A 344 15.34 1.51 45.08
C MET A 344 14.30 0.42 44.84
N GLY A 345 13.45 0.15 45.84
CA GLY A 345 12.36 -0.81 45.71
C GLY A 345 11.39 -0.42 44.59
N LYS A 346 10.95 0.84 44.56
CA LYS A 346 10.03 1.35 43.52
C LYS A 346 10.63 1.29 42.12
N MET A 347 11.88 1.72 41.95
CA MET A 347 12.56 1.66 40.65
C MET A 347 12.69 0.21 40.14
N LEU A 348 13.02 -0.74 41.03
CA LEU A 348 13.09 -2.17 40.67
C LEU A 348 11.72 -2.75 40.33
N GLY A 349 10.66 -2.42 41.08
CA GLY A 349 9.31 -2.91 40.80
C GLY A 349 8.75 -2.42 39.47
N ILE A 350 8.95 -1.14 39.16
CA ILE A 350 8.56 -0.56 37.87
C ILE A 350 9.42 -1.13 36.75
N GLY A 351 10.75 -1.22 36.94
CA GLY A 351 11.65 -1.83 35.96
C GLY A 351 11.28 -3.29 35.62
N LEU A 352 10.89 -4.09 36.61
CA LEU A 352 10.36 -5.44 36.39
C LEU A 352 9.06 -5.45 35.58
N SER A 353 8.20 -4.45 35.79
CA SER A 353 6.97 -4.27 35.02
C SER A 353 7.30 -3.97 33.56
N SER A 354 8.22 -3.04 33.30
CA SER A 354 8.70 -2.69 31.95
C SER A 354 9.34 -3.88 31.24
N LEU A 355 10.17 -4.65 31.94
CA LEU A 355 10.80 -5.87 31.40
C LEU A 355 9.76 -6.92 31.03
N THR A 356 8.69 -7.05 31.82
CA THR A 356 7.58 -7.97 31.52
C THR A 356 6.87 -7.56 30.23
N THR A 357 6.58 -6.27 30.07
CA THR A 357 5.98 -5.73 28.83
C THR A 357 6.87 -5.97 27.63
N LEU A 358 8.17 -5.67 27.74
CA LEU A 358 9.14 -5.88 26.67
C LEU A 358 9.25 -7.36 26.29
N ALA A 359 9.28 -8.28 27.26
CA ALA A 359 9.31 -9.71 27.00
C ALA A 359 8.06 -10.19 26.25
N ALA A 360 6.87 -9.72 26.63
CA ALA A 360 5.63 -10.05 25.94
C ALA A 360 5.61 -9.53 24.50
N TRP A 361 6.11 -8.31 24.27
CA TRP A 361 6.20 -7.71 22.94
C TRP A 361 7.20 -8.43 22.04
N LEU A 362 8.38 -8.80 22.56
CA LEU A 362 9.36 -9.60 21.83
C LEU A 362 8.82 -10.98 21.47
N PHE A 363 8.11 -11.63 22.40
CA PHE A 363 7.45 -12.90 22.13
C PHE A 363 6.41 -12.78 21.00
N THR A 364 5.63 -11.71 21.02
CA THR A 364 4.61 -11.44 19.98
C THR A 364 5.26 -11.16 18.62
N LEU A 365 6.32 -10.34 18.58
CA LEU A 365 7.10 -10.08 17.36
C LEU A 365 7.69 -11.39 16.79
N PHE A 366 8.26 -12.22 17.66
CA PHE A 366 8.79 -13.51 17.26
C PHE A 366 7.71 -14.40 16.64
N LEU A 367 6.53 -14.51 17.27
CA LEU A 367 5.41 -15.26 16.70
C LEU A 367 4.99 -14.68 15.34
N PHE A 368 4.82 -13.36 15.25
CA PHE A 368 4.44 -12.69 14.01
C PHE A 368 5.42 -12.98 12.87
N LEU A 369 6.74 -12.90 13.11
CA LEU A 369 7.74 -13.18 12.08
C LEU A 369 7.71 -14.65 11.61
N ASN A 370 7.49 -15.61 12.52
CA ASN A 370 7.37 -17.02 12.13
C ASN A 370 6.09 -17.29 11.33
N PHE A 371 4.97 -16.71 11.74
CA PHE A 371 3.69 -16.87 11.03
C PHE A 371 3.62 -16.11 9.70
N TYR A 372 4.37 -15.01 9.55
CA TYR A 372 4.40 -14.23 8.30
C TYR A 372 5.34 -14.85 7.25
N GLN A 373 6.31 -15.66 7.67
CA GLN A 373 7.22 -16.37 6.76
C GLN A 373 6.67 -17.71 6.27
N SER A 374 5.66 -18.27 6.95
CA SER A 374 4.92 -19.47 6.52
C SER A 374 3.71 -19.07 5.69
#